data_AF-A0A2V7HKB6-F1
#
_entry.id   AF-A0A2V7HKB6-F1
#
_cell.length_a   1.000
_cell.length_b   1.000
_cell.length_c   1.000
_cell.angle_alpha   90.00
_cell.angle_beta   90.00
_cell.angle_gamma   90.00
#
_symmetry.space_group_name_H-M   'P 1'
#
loop_
_entity.id
_entity.type
_entity.pdbx_description
1 polymer ?
#
loop_
_entity_poly.entity_id
_entity_poly.type
_entity_poly.pdbx_seq_one_letter_code
_entity_poly.pdbx_strand_id
1 'polypeptide(L)'
;MAQVVVLDEGYPPQIRDGTRIDQHQQQVFMRSNLNLRRAGLAVAAIIFMAGCATATRSTAGNAPVRAANPVPPGPRATLVRADSAYQAGAYPLAQSLFAEIVNRESDPPSIAIFRLATLRSWDNRLDEADALYRRYIAKEPRDAEGRIALARTLAWGGHYAEAIATYDTLVATNQRTRDAAIGRAQTLAWSGRLSEALAVYKVWVRDHPTDHDAAMDYARALAWNGQLDQAEAMYTQLSRTGNAAATKGLARVIGWRGELDRSERTWRHVLETDPRDPEALTGLAQVLSWQGRQYDAEAALELALQTNPSYGDARTLLRWVQADLRPSITLTGLGINDKDNNRSTVFMADYATRTLWNATIGARYTGRMANFAAIDSRSDAGSLFARWQPASSSWQVRAEGGVTRHSTTFIAPNAKRTIGSGALSVSGNVGPSLRVGFSGARLPFDETALLIANGVISLDITGDAAIALPARFTLSGGASRTRLTGGTRENARNAYNSILRWNYNRNWSLAVGGRQYGYDTSSTDGYFAPRRYTLGEVSTRGRVGGNL
;
A
#
# COMPACT_ATOMS: atom_id res chain seq x y z
N MET A 1 -8.17 -10.41 1.89
CA MET A 1 -9.48 -10.26 2.53
C MET A 1 -10.48 -9.88 1.47
N ALA A 2 -11.46 -10.73 1.20
CA ALA A 2 -12.60 -10.43 0.35
C ALA A 2 -13.57 -9.53 1.14
N GLN A 3 -13.95 -8.38 0.61
CA GLN A 3 -15.07 -7.61 1.15
C GLN A 3 -16.37 -8.18 0.57
N VAL A 4 -17.01 -9.04 1.36
CA VAL A 4 -18.44 -9.33 1.23
C VAL A 4 -19.16 -8.19 1.95
N VAL A 5 -19.93 -7.38 1.21
CA VAL A 5 -20.96 -6.54 1.82
C VAL A 5 -22.21 -7.40 1.88
N VAL A 6 -22.54 -7.86 3.09
CA VAL A 6 -23.83 -8.49 3.41
C VAL A 6 -24.89 -7.39 3.31
N LEU A 7 -25.86 -7.55 2.41
CA LEU A 7 -27.11 -6.81 2.49
C LEU A 7 -27.96 -7.50 3.55
N ASP A 8 -28.33 -6.73 4.56
CA ASP A 8 -29.13 -7.10 5.71
C ASP A 8 -30.44 -7.80 5.28
N GLU A 9 -30.72 -8.97 5.88
CA GLU A 9 -31.99 -9.66 5.76
C GLU A 9 -33.05 -8.89 6.53
N GLY A 10 -33.68 -7.92 5.87
CA GLY A 10 -34.94 -7.36 6.32
C GLY A 10 -36.01 -8.45 6.27
N TYR A 11 -36.41 -8.97 7.44
CA TYR A 11 -37.60 -9.80 7.61
C TYR A 11 -38.81 -9.16 6.89
N PRO A 12 -39.63 -9.95 6.17
CA PRO A 12 -40.78 -9.43 5.44
C PRO A 12 -41.86 -8.93 6.41
N PRO A 13 -42.58 -7.84 6.10
CA PRO A 13 -43.81 -7.54 6.82
C PRO A 13 -44.82 -8.67 6.55
N GLN A 14 -45.40 -9.21 7.63
CA GLN A 14 -46.54 -10.13 7.53
C GLN A 14 -47.69 -9.43 6.78
N ILE A 15 -47.97 -9.89 5.56
CA ILE A 15 -49.24 -9.58 4.88
C ILE A 15 -50.22 -10.68 5.27
N ARG A 16 -51.20 -10.30 6.11
CA ARG A 16 -52.45 -11.05 6.28
C ARG A 16 -53.20 -11.07 4.95
N ASP A 17 -53.56 -12.30 4.55
CA ASP A 17 -54.64 -12.72 3.68
C ASP A 17 -54.99 -11.88 2.43
N GLY A 18 -54.84 -12.55 1.28
CA GLY A 18 -55.90 -12.58 0.28
C GLY A 18 -55.69 -11.74 -0.98
N THR A 19 -54.74 -12.11 -1.83
CA THR A 19 -54.91 -11.98 -3.31
C THR A 19 -53.92 -12.87 -4.06
N ARG A 20 -54.44 -13.66 -5.01
CA ARG A 20 -53.70 -14.54 -5.94
C ARG A 20 -52.61 -13.76 -6.69
N ILE A 21 -51.37 -14.25 -6.67
CA ILE A 21 -50.30 -13.81 -7.56
C ILE A 21 -50.00 -14.93 -8.56
N ASP A 22 -49.91 -14.50 -9.82
CA ASP A 22 -49.82 -15.23 -11.06
C ASP A 22 -48.57 -16.13 -11.15
N GLN A 23 -48.77 -17.43 -11.44
CA GLN A 23 -47.72 -18.46 -11.51
C GLN A 23 -46.70 -18.23 -12.64
N HIS A 24 -46.94 -17.24 -13.52
CA HIS A 24 -46.05 -16.91 -14.63
C HIS A 24 -44.76 -16.16 -14.22
N GLN A 25 -44.73 -15.49 -13.06
CA GLN A 25 -43.58 -14.71 -12.58
C GLN A 25 -42.47 -15.58 -11.93
N GLN A 26 -42.82 -16.73 -11.35
CA GLN A 26 -41.82 -17.61 -10.70
C GLN A 26 -41.00 -18.42 -11.72
N GLN A 27 -41.54 -18.75 -12.89
CA GLN A 27 -40.79 -19.50 -13.91
C GLN A 27 -39.69 -18.67 -14.60
N VAL A 28 -39.83 -17.34 -14.65
CA VAL A 28 -38.81 -16.43 -15.21
C VAL A 28 -37.60 -16.31 -14.28
N PHE A 29 -37.82 -16.38 -12.97
CA PHE A 29 -36.77 -16.26 -11.95
C PHE A 29 -35.90 -17.52 -11.79
N MET A 30 -36.43 -18.71 -12.14
CA MET A 30 -35.63 -19.95 -12.14
C MET A 30 -34.79 -20.13 -13.42
N ARG A 31 -35.24 -19.62 -14.57
CA ARG A 31 -34.48 -19.70 -15.84
C ARG A 31 -33.27 -18.76 -15.88
N SER A 32 -33.24 -17.70 -15.08
CA SER A 32 -32.09 -16.78 -14.97
C SER A 32 -30.90 -17.37 -14.19
N ASN A 33 -31.15 -18.27 -13.23
CA ASN A 33 -30.10 -18.88 -12.40
C ASN A 33 -29.36 -20.06 -13.08
N LEU A 34 -29.96 -20.72 -14.07
CA LEU A 34 -29.32 -21.82 -14.82
C LEU A 34 -28.35 -21.34 -15.92
N ASN A 35 -28.49 -20.10 -16.40
CA ASN A 35 -27.56 -19.51 -17.37
C ASN A 35 -26.30 -18.89 -16.73
N LEU A 36 -26.31 -18.65 -15.41
CA LEU A 36 -25.14 -18.15 -14.66
C LEU A 36 -24.08 -19.24 -14.39
N ARG A 37 -24.45 -20.52 -14.38
CA ARG A 37 -23.49 -21.64 -14.23
C ARG A 37 -22.76 -22.02 -15.53
N ARG A 38 -23.27 -21.62 -16.70
CA ARG A 38 -22.66 -21.94 -18.00
C ARG A 38 -21.75 -20.85 -18.57
N ALA A 39 -21.76 -19.64 -18.00
CA ALA A 39 -20.85 -18.55 -18.40
C ALA A 39 -19.50 -18.56 -17.64
N GLY A 40 -19.39 -19.31 -16.53
CA GLY A 40 -18.17 -19.40 -15.71
C GLY A 40 -17.19 -20.51 -16.09
N LEU A 41 -17.46 -21.28 -17.14
CA LEU A 41 -16.68 -22.44 -17.56
C LEU A 41 -16.38 -22.38 -19.07
N ALA A 42 -15.64 -21.35 -19.50
CA ALA A 42 -15.12 -21.28 -20.88
C ALA A 42 -13.88 -20.36 -21.06
N VAL A 43 -13.04 -20.16 -20.02
CA VAL A 43 -11.75 -19.42 -20.15
C VAL A 43 -10.58 -20.12 -19.42
N ALA A 44 -10.72 -21.41 -19.12
CA ALA A 44 -9.65 -22.20 -18.51
C ALA A 44 -9.26 -23.40 -19.39
N ALA A 45 -8.67 -23.12 -20.55
CA ALA A 45 -7.93 -24.10 -21.32
C ALA A 45 -7.01 -23.36 -22.28
N ILE A 46 -5.70 -23.42 -22.00
CA ILE A 46 -4.55 -23.46 -22.93
C ILE A 46 -3.28 -23.12 -22.11
N ILE A 47 -2.27 -23.98 -22.24
CA ILE A 47 -0.88 -23.93 -21.72
C ILE A 47 -0.66 -24.40 -20.27
N PHE A 48 -0.24 -25.66 -20.09
CA PHE A 48 1.12 -26.02 -19.62
C PHE A 48 1.29 -27.55 -19.62
N MET A 49 2.19 -28.06 -20.48
CA MET A 49 2.72 -29.42 -20.47
C MET A 49 4.21 -29.39 -20.82
N ALA A 50 4.95 -30.34 -20.23
CA ALA A 50 6.36 -30.69 -20.39
C ALA A 50 7.38 -29.81 -19.62
N GLY A 51 8.36 -30.36 -18.89
CA GLY A 51 8.82 -31.74 -18.85
C GLY A 51 9.77 -32.04 -17.67
N CYS A 52 10.02 -33.34 -17.50
CA CYS A 52 10.79 -33.99 -16.45
C CYS A 52 12.31 -34.04 -16.69
N ALA A 53 12.98 -34.52 -15.64
CA ALA A 53 14.25 -35.26 -15.61
C ALA A 53 15.52 -34.39 -15.49
N THR A 54 16.56 -34.69 -14.70
CA THR A 54 16.87 -35.76 -13.72
C THR A 54 18.19 -35.40 -13.03
N ALA A 55 18.37 -35.92 -11.80
CA ALA A 55 19.64 -36.36 -11.19
C ALA A 55 20.76 -35.32 -10.94
N THR A 56 21.14 -35.19 -9.67
CA THR A 56 22.56 -35.04 -9.30
C THR A 56 22.92 -35.97 -8.15
N ARG A 57 24.12 -36.53 -8.28
CA ARG A 57 24.69 -37.68 -7.56
C ARG A 57 25.03 -37.36 -6.10
N SER A 58 24.79 -38.38 -5.28
CA SER A 58 25.51 -38.69 -4.04
C SER A 58 27.03 -38.73 -4.30
N THR A 59 27.80 -38.08 -3.43
CA THR A 59 29.22 -38.34 -3.26
C THR A 59 29.48 -38.74 -1.81
N ALA A 60 30.14 -39.88 -1.67
CA ALA A 60 30.77 -40.40 -0.46
C ALA A 60 31.70 -39.33 0.15
N GLY A 61 31.78 -39.17 1.47
CA GLY A 61 32.23 -40.20 2.40
C GLY A 61 33.73 -40.03 2.60
N ASN A 62 34.14 -39.07 3.44
CA ASN A 62 35.47 -39.01 4.03
C ASN A 62 35.33 -38.98 5.54
N ALA A 63 35.84 -40.02 6.19
CA ALA A 63 35.88 -40.18 7.63
C ALA A 63 36.76 -39.09 8.27
N PRO A 64 36.38 -38.54 9.44
CA PRO A 64 37.27 -37.65 10.18
C PRO A 64 38.44 -38.46 10.75
N VAL A 65 39.65 -37.99 10.46
CA VAL A 65 40.86 -38.41 11.15
C VAL A 65 40.69 -38.11 12.64
N ARG A 66 40.83 -39.15 13.45
CA ARG A 66 40.74 -39.10 14.92
C ARG A 66 41.98 -38.35 15.45
N ALA A 67 41.87 -37.04 15.58
CA ALA A 67 42.84 -36.26 16.35
C ALA A 67 42.74 -36.70 17.82
N ALA A 68 43.89 -36.97 18.43
CA ALA A 68 43.99 -37.26 19.85
C ALA A 68 43.28 -36.14 20.63
N ASN A 69 42.39 -36.49 21.56
CA ASN A 69 41.72 -35.54 22.43
C ASN A 69 42.79 -34.70 23.15
N PRO A 70 42.95 -33.40 22.84
CA PRO A 70 43.68 -32.55 23.75
C PRO A 70 42.89 -32.56 25.06
N VAL A 71 43.58 -32.76 26.18
CA VAL A 71 43.00 -32.51 27.51
C VAL A 71 42.32 -31.14 27.42
N PRO A 72 41.00 -31.03 27.68
CA PRO A 72 40.32 -29.76 27.54
C PRO A 72 41.09 -28.72 28.35
N PRO A 73 41.47 -27.58 27.73
CA PRO A 73 42.20 -26.54 28.44
C PRO A 73 41.48 -26.24 29.75
N GLY A 74 42.25 -26.08 30.83
CA GLY A 74 41.68 -25.70 32.11
C GLY A 74 40.81 -24.45 31.97
N PRO A 75 39.82 -24.23 32.85
CA PRO A 75 38.80 -23.20 32.69
C PRO A 75 39.34 -21.79 32.36
N ARG A 76 40.50 -21.41 32.91
CA ARG A 76 41.22 -20.17 32.57
C ARG A 76 41.67 -20.07 31.11
N ALA A 77 42.20 -21.16 30.54
CA ALA A 77 42.66 -21.19 29.15
C ALA A 77 41.46 -21.20 28.17
N THR A 78 40.34 -21.81 28.55
CA THR A 78 39.08 -21.73 27.78
C THR A 78 38.53 -20.31 27.77
N LEU A 79 38.59 -19.59 28.89
CA LEU A 79 38.15 -18.18 28.97
C LEU A 79 38.95 -17.27 28.04
N VAL A 80 40.29 -17.34 28.07
CA VAL A 80 41.16 -16.54 27.18
C VAL A 80 40.85 -16.81 25.71
N ARG A 81 40.60 -18.07 25.35
CA ARG A 81 40.22 -18.45 23.99
C ARG A 81 38.84 -17.90 23.61
N ALA A 82 37.88 -17.91 24.53
CA ALA A 82 36.54 -17.36 24.32
C ALA A 82 36.60 -15.84 24.09
N ASP A 83 37.35 -15.11 24.92
CA ASP A 83 37.54 -13.66 24.76
C ASP A 83 38.27 -13.32 23.46
N SER A 84 39.34 -14.06 23.12
CA SER A 84 40.03 -13.88 21.84
C SER A 84 39.11 -14.10 20.65
N ALA A 85 38.28 -15.15 20.67
CA ALA A 85 37.28 -15.39 19.64
C ALA A 85 36.21 -14.27 19.57
N TYR A 86 35.80 -13.72 20.72
CA TYR A 86 34.86 -12.60 20.78
C TYR A 86 35.44 -11.33 20.15
N GLN A 87 36.68 -10.98 20.50
CA GLN A 87 37.38 -9.82 19.94
C GLN A 87 37.68 -9.98 18.44
N ALA A 88 37.92 -11.22 17.99
CA ALA A 88 38.11 -11.54 16.57
C ALA A 88 36.80 -11.56 15.76
N GLY A 89 35.63 -11.33 16.40
CA GLY A 89 34.32 -11.39 15.73
C GLY A 89 33.86 -12.82 15.39
N ALA A 90 34.56 -13.85 15.86
CA ALA A 90 34.18 -15.24 15.70
C ALA A 90 33.05 -15.63 16.69
N TYR A 91 31.94 -14.91 16.62
CA TYR A 91 30.85 -14.98 17.59
C TYR A 91 30.26 -16.39 17.81
N PRO A 92 30.06 -17.24 16.78
CA PRO A 92 29.58 -18.61 17.01
C PRO A 92 30.54 -19.46 17.86
N LEU A 93 31.86 -19.27 17.68
CA LEU A 93 32.88 -19.96 18.48
C LEU A 93 32.96 -19.35 19.89
N ALA A 94 32.94 -18.03 20.01
CA ALA A 94 32.92 -17.37 21.32
C ALA A 94 31.70 -17.83 22.15
N GLN A 95 30.53 -17.92 21.52
CA GLN A 95 29.28 -18.35 22.14
C GLN A 95 29.35 -19.79 22.65
N SER A 96 29.93 -20.72 21.88
CA SER A 96 30.09 -22.11 22.33
C SER A 96 31.06 -22.23 23.50
N LEU A 97 32.18 -21.50 23.46
CA LEU A 97 33.19 -21.49 24.53
C LEU A 97 32.67 -20.83 25.81
N PHE A 98 31.96 -19.70 25.73
CA PHE A 98 31.34 -19.09 26.91
C PHE A 98 30.22 -19.96 27.49
N ALA A 99 29.41 -20.61 26.64
CA ALA A 99 28.39 -21.56 27.11
C ALA A 99 29.01 -22.77 27.82
N GLU A 100 30.15 -23.27 27.32
CA GLU A 100 30.90 -24.35 27.98
C GLU A 100 31.34 -23.95 29.39
N ILE A 101 31.94 -22.76 29.54
CA ILE A 101 32.37 -22.22 30.84
C ILE A 101 31.17 -22.09 31.79
N VAL A 102 30.09 -21.45 31.34
CA VAL A 102 28.90 -21.16 32.16
C VAL A 102 28.17 -22.44 32.61
N ASN A 103 28.25 -23.52 31.83
CA ASN A 103 27.58 -24.79 32.12
C ASN A 103 28.43 -25.78 32.92
N ARG A 104 29.77 -25.74 32.79
CA ARG A 104 30.66 -26.69 33.47
C ARG A 104 31.10 -26.23 34.85
N GLU A 105 31.23 -24.92 35.04
CA GLU A 105 31.69 -24.38 36.31
C GLU A 105 30.51 -24.15 37.26
N SER A 106 30.68 -24.53 38.53
CA SER A 106 29.70 -24.22 39.58
C SER A 106 29.63 -22.73 39.88
N ASP A 107 30.77 -22.02 39.78
CA ASP A 107 30.86 -20.56 39.89
C ASP A 107 31.61 -19.94 38.70
N PRO A 108 30.96 -19.81 37.53
CA PRO A 108 31.62 -19.30 36.33
C PRO A 108 32.00 -17.80 36.47
N PRO A 109 33.07 -17.35 35.79
CA PRO A 109 33.47 -15.94 35.76
C PRO A 109 32.32 -15.02 35.33
N SER A 110 32.14 -13.88 36.01
CA SER A 110 31.06 -12.92 35.70
C SER A 110 31.14 -12.41 34.25
N ILE A 111 32.35 -12.17 33.74
CA ILE A 111 32.57 -11.78 32.34
C ILE A 111 32.07 -12.83 31.33
N ALA A 112 32.19 -14.12 31.62
CA ALA A 112 31.71 -15.19 30.74
C ALA A 112 30.17 -15.20 30.69
N ILE A 113 29.51 -14.99 31.83
CA ILE A 113 28.05 -14.83 31.90
C ILE A 113 27.60 -13.62 31.07
N PHE A 114 28.23 -12.47 31.26
CA PHE A 114 27.89 -11.23 30.55
C PHE A 114 28.08 -11.33 29.04
N ARG A 115 29.21 -11.89 28.58
CA ARG A 115 29.50 -12.07 27.15
C ARG A 115 28.56 -13.07 26.51
N LEU A 116 28.23 -14.17 27.20
CA LEU A 116 27.21 -15.11 26.72
C LEU A 116 25.84 -14.44 26.61
N ALA A 117 25.41 -13.69 27.63
CA ALA A 117 24.14 -12.95 27.60
C ALA A 117 24.08 -11.98 26.41
N THR A 118 25.16 -11.26 26.17
CA THR A 118 25.29 -10.33 25.03
C THR A 118 25.13 -11.05 23.70
N LEU A 119 25.82 -12.17 23.50
CA LEU A 119 25.71 -12.96 22.27
C LEU A 119 24.29 -13.54 22.08
N ARG A 120 23.65 -14.01 23.16
CA ARG A 120 22.24 -14.48 23.11
C ARG A 120 21.28 -13.33 22.75
N SER A 121 21.54 -12.13 23.25
CA SER A 121 20.71 -10.96 22.92
C SER A 121 20.77 -10.60 21.43
N TRP A 122 21.97 -10.69 20.82
CA TRP A 122 22.16 -10.43 19.38
C TRP A 122 21.56 -11.53 18.50
N ASP A 123 21.55 -12.77 18.98
CA ASP A 123 20.90 -13.93 18.34
C ASP A 123 19.36 -13.94 18.54
N ASN A 124 18.79 -12.85 19.07
CA ASN A 124 17.37 -12.71 19.38
C ASN A 124 16.82 -13.79 20.35
N ARG A 125 17.69 -14.41 21.16
CA ARG A 125 17.33 -15.35 22.24
C ARG A 125 17.17 -14.58 23.54
N LEU A 126 16.16 -13.71 23.55
CA LEU A 126 16.01 -12.66 24.56
C LEU A 126 15.73 -13.20 25.97
N ASP A 127 14.97 -14.29 26.10
CA ASP A 127 14.67 -14.92 27.40
C ASP A 127 15.93 -15.50 28.05
N GLU A 128 16.81 -16.14 27.27
CA GLU A 128 18.08 -16.66 27.76
C GLU A 128 19.04 -15.52 28.13
N ALA A 129 19.03 -14.45 27.35
CA ALA A 129 19.83 -13.26 27.65
C ALA A 129 19.36 -12.58 28.95
N ASP A 130 18.05 -12.42 29.17
CA ASP A 130 17.48 -11.90 30.41
C ASP A 130 17.95 -12.71 31.63
N ALA A 131 17.77 -14.03 31.60
CA ALA A 131 18.17 -14.91 32.70
C ALA A 131 19.68 -14.80 33.02
N LEU A 132 20.53 -14.73 31.99
CA LEU A 132 21.97 -14.57 32.15
C LEU A 132 22.36 -13.18 32.66
N TYR A 133 21.72 -12.11 32.18
CA TYR A 133 21.98 -10.76 32.69
C TYR A 133 21.54 -10.59 34.14
N ARG A 134 20.41 -11.16 34.54
CA ARG A 134 19.99 -11.18 35.96
C ARG A 134 20.98 -11.96 36.83
N ARG A 135 21.50 -13.10 36.35
CA ARG A 135 22.58 -13.85 37.02
C ARG A 135 23.87 -13.02 37.13
N TYR A 136 24.22 -12.27 36.09
CA TYR A 136 25.37 -11.37 36.09
C TYR A 136 25.22 -10.24 37.13
N ILE A 137 24.07 -9.57 37.15
CA ILE A 137 23.77 -8.47 38.09
C ILE A 137 23.78 -8.97 39.54
N ALA A 138 23.33 -10.20 39.80
CA ALA A 138 23.42 -10.80 41.13
C ALA A 138 24.88 -10.98 41.60
N LYS A 139 25.82 -11.22 40.68
CA LYS A 139 27.26 -11.36 40.97
C LYS A 139 27.96 -10.00 41.03
N GLU A 140 27.57 -9.05 40.18
CA GLU A 140 28.17 -7.72 40.04
C GLU A 140 27.13 -6.58 40.27
N PRO A 141 26.54 -6.44 41.47
CA PRO A 141 25.38 -5.55 41.68
C PRO A 141 25.68 -4.05 41.49
N ARG A 142 26.96 -3.66 41.59
CA ARG A 142 27.40 -2.28 41.41
C ARG A 142 27.69 -1.92 39.96
N ASP A 143 27.84 -2.90 39.07
CA ASP A 143 28.07 -2.60 37.67
C ASP A 143 26.77 -2.16 37.00
N ALA A 144 26.78 -0.93 36.48
CA ALA A 144 25.66 -0.35 35.75
C ALA A 144 25.54 -0.93 34.33
N GLU A 145 26.63 -1.49 33.76
CA GLU A 145 26.60 -2.05 32.40
C GLU A 145 25.66 -3.26 32.30
N GLY A 146 25.72 -4.15 33.29
CA GLY A 146 24.78 -5.27 33.40
C GLY A 146 23.31 -4.83 33.40
N ARG A 147 22.99 -3.78 34.16
CA ARG A 147 21.62 -3.23 34.24
C ARG A 147 21.19 -2.53 32.95
N ILE A 148 22.09 -1.79 32.27
CA ILE A 148 21.82 -1.22 30.94
C ILE A 148 21.55 -2.32 29.92
N ALA A 149 22.37 -3.37 29.92
CA ALA A 149 22.24 -4.48 28.98
C ALA A 149 20.93 -5.25 29.21
N LEU A 150 20.58 -5.52 30.47
CA LEU A 150 19.29 -6.10 30.85
C LEU A 150 18.12 -5.23 30.36
N ALA A 151 18.12 -3.93 30.68
CA ALA A 151 17.05 -3.02 30.27
C ALA A 151 16.87 -2.98 28.74
N ARG A 152 17.98 -3.02 27.99
CA ARG A 152 17.95 -3.09 26.52
C ARG A 152 17.35 -4.40 26.02
N THR A 153 17.76 -5.53 26.59
CA THR A 153 17.22 -6.86 26.26
C THR A 153 15.73 -6.96 26.56
N LEU A 154 15.29 -6.46 27.71
CA LEU A 154 13.87 -6.36 28.07
C LEU A 154 13.09 -5.49 27.07
N ALA A 155 13.66 -4.35 26.66
CA ALA A 155 13.05 -3.48 25.66
C ALA A 155 12.90 -4.17 24.30
N TRP A 156 13.92 -4.90 23.83
CA TRP A 156 13.83 -5.71 22.61
C TRP A 156 12.80 -6.84 22.72
N GLY A 157 12.64 -7.42 23.92
CA GLY A 157 11.65 -8.46 24.21
C GLY A 157 10.22 -7.96 24.37
N GLY A 158 9.99 -6.64 24.31
CA GLY A 158 8.67 -6.04 24.51
C GLY A 158 8.27 -5.85 25.98
N HIS A 159 9.15 -6.16 26.94
CA HIS A 159 8.95 -5.95 28.37
C HIS A 159 9.21 -4.47 28.76
N TYR A 160 8.49 -3.56 28.10
CA TYR A 160 8.78 -2.12 28.15
C TYR A 160 8.68 -1.51 29.55
N ALA A 161 7.71 -1.92 30.36
CA ALA A 161 7.51 -1.37 31.70
C ALA A 161 8.70 -1.65 32.62
N GLU A 162 9.23 -2.88 32.60
CA GLU A 162 10.38 -3.28 33.40
C GLU A 162 11.68 -2.63 32.90
N ALA A 163 11.85 -2.55 31.58
CA ALA A 163 12.97 -1.85 30.97
C ALA A 163 12.99 -0.36 31.37
N ILE A 164 11.85 0.34 31.29
CA ILE A 164 11.72 1.74 31.70
C ILE A 164 12.04 1.91 33.19
N ALA A 165 11.48 1.05 34.06
CA ALA A 165 11.78 1.11 35.50
C ALA A 165 13.28 0.91 35.77
N THR A 166 13.93 -0.01 35.08
CA THR A 166 15.38 -0.24 35.20
C THR A 166 16.16 1.01 34.78
N TYR A 167 15.82 1.63 33.65
CA TYR A 167 16.44 2.89 33.22
C TYR A 167 16.17 4.04 34.19
N ASP A 168 14.97 4.16 34.75
CA ASP A 168 14.62 5.18 35.75
C ASP A 168 15.54 5.10 36.97
N THR A 169 15.84 3.89 37.46
CA THR A 169 16.79 3.72 38.58
C THR A 169 18.21 4.16 38.22
N LEU A 170 18.66 3.91 36.99
CA LEU A 170 19.99 4.30 36.53
C LEU A 170 20.11 5.82 36.34
N VAL A 171 19.06 6.46 35.80
CA VAL A 171 18.97 7.92 35.71
C VAL A 171 18.95 8.55 37.11
N ALA A 172 18.14 8.05 38.04
CA ALA A 172 18.04 8.59 39.40
C ALA A 172 19.35 8.46 40.19
N THR A 173 20.17 7.44 39.88
CA THR A 173 21.47 7.21 40.52
C THR A 173 22.65 7.83 39.77
N ASN A 174 22.41 8.61 38.70
CA ASN A 174 23.42 9.23 37.85
C ASN A 174 24.45 8.22 37.28
N GLN A 175 24.01 7.00 36.98
CA GLN A 175 24.85 5.95 36.41
C GLN A 175 24.58 5.80 34.92
N ARG A 176 25.65 5.77 34.10
CA ARG A 176 25.55 5.63 32.63
C ARG A 176 24.53 6.61 32.04
N THR A 177 24.57 7.87 32.48
CA THR A 177 23.50 8.87 32.31
C THR A 177 23.00 8.99 30.86
N ARG A 178 23.90 8.94 29.88
CA ARG A 178 23.54 8.92 28.45
C ARG A 178 22.77 7.66 28.06
N ASP A 179 23.38 6.49 28.27
CA ASP A 179 22.78 5.21 27.87
C ASP A 179 21.44 4.97 28.56
N ALA A 180 21.31 5.40 29.81
CA ALA A 180 20.08 5.30 30.58
C ALA A 180 19.00 6.26 30.06
N ALA A 181 19.32 7.53 29.83
CA ALA A 181 18.36 8.52 29.34
C ALA A 181 17.88 8.20 27.91
N ILE A 182 18.80 7.86 27.00
CA ILE A 182 18.48 7.53 25.61
C ILE A 182 17.78 6.17 25.54
N GLY A 183 18.27 5.15 26.24
CA GLY A 183 17.62 3.83 26.30
C GLY A 183 16.19 3.93 26.83
N ARG A 184 15.95 4.75 27.86
CA ARG A 184 14.60 5.08 28.36
C ARG A 184 13.74 5.70 27.28
N ALA A 185 14.23 6.73 26.59
CA ALA A 185 13.49 7.44 25.57
C ALA A 185 13.15 6.54 24.37
N GLN A 186 14.08 5.68 23.94
CA GLN A 186 13.86 4.66 22.91
C GLN A 186 12.76 3.67 23.33
N THR A 187 12.83 3.17 24.57
CA THR A 187 11.85 2.22 25.11
C THR A 187 10.46 2.85 25.22
N LEU A 188 10.37 4.10 25.67
CA LEU A 188 9.13 4.87 25.66
C LEU A 188 8.55 4.99 24.25
N ALA A 189 9.38 5.31 23.26
CA ALA A 189 8.94 5.41 21.88
C ALA A 189 8.40 4.08 21.32
N TRP A 190 9.11 2.96 21.55
CA TRP A 190 8.65 1.63 21.14
C TRP A 190 7.37 1.17 21.84
N SER A 191 7.16 1.58 23.09
CA SER A 191 5.91 1.31 23.83
C SER A 191 4.72 2.18 23.40
N GLY A 192 4.89 3.07 22.41
CA GLY A 192 3.85 3.99 21.93
C GLY A 192 3.70 5.26 22.77
N ARG A 193 4.45 5.42 23.86
CA ARG A 193 4.47 6.61 24.74
C ARG A 193 5.31 7.74 24.14
N LEU A 194 4.99 8.12 22.91
CA LEU A 194 5.79 9.02 22.08
C LEU A 194 5.95 10.42 22.70
N SER A 195 4.91 10.98 23.33
CA SER A 195 4.98 12.30 23.96
C SER A 195 6.01 12.35 25.10
N GLU A 196 6.11 11.29 25.89
CA GLU A 196 7.09 11.20 26.98
C GLU A 196 8.51 10.97 26.45
N ALA A 197 8.67 10.14 25.41
CA ALA A 197 9.94 9.97 24.73
C ALA A 197 10.48 11.30 24.19
N LEU A 198 9.60 12.09 23.53
CA LEU A 198 9.96 13.40 22.98
C LEU A 198 10.41 14.39 24.06
N ALA A 199 9.79 14.38 25.25
CA ALA A 199 10.20 15.23 26.36
C ALA A 199 11.64 14.91 26.81
N VAL A 200 11.98 13.62 26.92
CA VAL A 200 13.34 13.19 27.30
C VAL A 200 14.36 13.57 26.23
N TYR A 201 14.09 13.23 24.97
CA TYR A 201 14.99 13.56 23.86
C TYR A 201 15.21 15.07 23.71
N LYS A 202 14.15 15.87 23.82
CA LYS A 202 14.24 17.32 23.69
C LYS A 202 15.16 17.94 24.74
N VAL A 203 15.07 17.50 25.98
CA VAL A 203 15.96 17.96 27.06
C VAL A 203 17.39 17.51 26.78
N TRP A 204 17.59 16.23 26.43
CA TRP A 204 18.92 15.68 26.17
C TRP A 204 19.65 16.41 25.04
N VAL A 205 19.01 16.56 23.87
CA VAL A 205 19.60 17.18 22.68
C VAL A 205 19.85 18.68 22.89
N ARG A 206 19.01 19.37 23.69
CA ARG A 206 19.27 20.76 24.07
C ARG A 206 20.56 20.88 24.89
N ASP A 207 20.75 19.99 25.85
CA ASP A 207 21.88 20.04 26.78
C ASP A 207 23.16 19.44 26.16
N HIS A 208 23.01 18.58 25.13
CA HIS A 208 24.10 17.90 24.43
C HIS A 208 23.97 18.07 22.90
N PRO A 209 24.19 19.27 22.36
CA PRO A 209 23.93 19.57 20.95
C PRO A 209 24.85 18.83 19.96
N THR A 210 25.97 18.26 20.42
CA THR A 210 26.91 17.46 19.60
C THR A 210 26.59 15.97 19.60
N ASP A 211 25.57 15.52 20.34
CA ASP A 211 25.14 14.12 20.36
C ASP A 211 24.22 13.82 19.17
N HIS A 212 24.84 13.60 18.01
CA HIS A 212 24.12 13.39 16.76
C HIS A 212 23.27 12.11 16.75
N ASP A 213 23.67 11.07 17.49
CA ASP A 213 22.89 9.83 17.60
C ASP A 213 21.59 10.06 18.37
N ALA A 214 21.65 10.77 19.51
CA ALA A 214 20.45 11.17 20.24
C ALA A 214 19.56 12.10 19.42
N ALA A 215 20.15 13.01 18.65
CA ALA A 215 19.41 13.88 17.73
C ALA A 215 18.71 13.09 16.60
N MET A 216 19.36 12.04 16.08
CA MET A 216 18.77 11.11 15.09
C MET A 216 17.58 10.35 15.67
N ASP A 217 17.71 9.85 16.90
CA ASP A 217 16.62 9.16 17.59
C ASP A 217 15.47 10.11 17.93
N TYR A 218 15.77 11.35 18.31
CA TYR A 218 14.78 12.39 18.52
C TYR A 218 14.00 12.69 17.23
N ALA A 219 14.70 12.88 16.10
CA ALA A 219 14.09 13.09 14.79
C ALA A 219 13.18 11.91 14.39
N ARG A 220 13.58 10.67 14.70
CA ARG A 220 12.77 9.47 14.45
C ARG A 220 11.50 9.46 15.29
N ALA A 221 11.62 9.77 16.59
CA ALA A 221 10.47 9.87 17.49
C ALA A 221 9.50 10.99 17.07
N LEU A 222 10.01 12.14 16.62
CA LEU A 222 9.20 13.23 16.06
C LEU A 222 8.39 12.75 14.86
N ALA A 223 9.02 12.00 13.96
CA ALA A 223 8.39 11.46 12.77
C ALA A 223 7.28 10.45 13.11
N TRP A 224 7.53 9.53 14.05
CA TRP A 224 6.52 8.57 14.53
C TRP A 224 5.35 9.25 15.26
N ASN A 225 5.59 10.36 15.94
CA ASN A 225 4.56 11.17 16.58
C ASN A 225 3.77 12.05 15.58
N GLY A 226 4.09 11.98 14.28
CA GLY A 226 3.43 12.77 13.24
C GLY A 226 3.87 14.23 13.16
N GLN A 227 4.89 14.64 13.93
CA GLN A 227 5.49 15.98 13.87
C GLN A 227 6.50 16.06 12.71
N LEU A 228 6.01 15.83 11.49
CA LEU A 228 6.83 15.64 10.29
C LEU A 228 7.69 16.88 9.95
N ASP A 229 7.19 18.10 10.15
CA ASP A 229 7.96 19.32 9.83
C ASP A 229 9.17 19.50 10.75
N GLN A 230 9.02 19.19 12.04
CA GLN A 230 10.14 19.22 13.00
C GLN A 230 11.14 18.11 12.71
N ALA A 231 10.66 16.91 12.38
CA ALA A 231 11.51 15.79 11.98
C ALA A 231 12.31 16.10 10.71
N GLU A 232 11.67 16.70 9.70
CA GLU A 232 12.34 17.11 8.46
C GLU A 232 13.45 18.14 8.72
N ALA A 233 13.17 19.16 9.53
CA ALA A 233 14.15 20.17 9.89
C ALA A 233 15.38 19.56 10.58
N MET A 234 15.14 18.67 11.55
CA MET A 234 16.20 17.95 12.26
C MET A 234 17.03 17.05 11.33
N TYR A 235 16.38 16.22 10.51
CA TYR A 235 17.10 15.37 9.56
C TYR A 235 17.86 16.17 8.51
N THR A 236 17.35 17.32 8.09
CA THR A 236 18.05 18.23 7.15
C THR A 236 19.31 18.82 7.79
N GLN A 237 19.28 19.16 9.07
CA GLN A 237 20.48 19.62 9.77
C GLN A 237 21.50 18.49 9.91
N LEU A 238 21.06 17.29 10.28
CA LEU A 238 21.94 16.13 10.46
C LEU A 238 22.51 15.60 9.14
N SER A 239 21.78 15.67 8.02
CA SER A 239 22.30 15.23 6.73
C SER A 239 23.45 16.10 6.22
N ARG A 240 23.47 17.39 6.58
CA ARG A 240 24.59 18.31 6.25
C ARG A 240 25.90 17.94 6.92
N THR A 241 25.88 17.10 7.97
CA THR A 241 27.11 16.60 8.61
C THR A 241 27.66 15.34 7.93
N GLY A 242 27.11 14.93 6.78
CA GLY A 242 27.50 13.71 6.07
C GLY A 242 26.91 12.42 6.65
N ASN A 243 25.93 12.53 7.57
CA ASN A 243 25.29 11.35 8.15
C ASN A 243 24.30 10.72 7.15
N ALA A 244 24.71 9.61 6.54
CA ALA A 244 23.88 8.89 5.55
C ALA A 244 22.53 8.44 6.12
N ALA A 245 22.48 8.01 7.38
CA ALA A 245 21.23 7.60 8.04
C ALA A 245 20.25 8.78 8.18
N ALA A 246 20.77 10.00 8.37
CA ALA A 246 19.94 11.22 8.39
C ALA A 246 19.30 11.49 7.03
N THR A 247 20.04 11.31 5.93
CA THR A 247 19.50 11.46 4.56
C THR A 247 18.39 10.44 4.27
N LYS A 248 18.54 9.19 4.74
CA LYS A 248 17.46 8.18 4.65
C LYS A 248 16.24 8.54 5.49
N GLY A 249 16.46 9.02 6.72
CA GLY A 249 15.40 9.54 7.59
C GLY A 249 14.63 10.70 6.94
N LEU A 250 15.35 11.64 6.33
CA LEU A 250 14.79 12.75 5.57
C LEU A 250 13.92 12.26 4.41
N ALA A 251 14.43 11.34 3.58
CA ALA A 251 13.69 10.78 2.46
C ALA A 251 12.37 10.14 2.91
N ARG A 252 12.40 9.38 4.01
CA ARG A 252 11.22 8.73 4.60
C ARG A 252 10.18 9.75 5.08
N VAL A 253 10.60 10.79 5.80
CA VAL A 253 9.70 11.85 6.31
C VAL A 253 9.05 12.62 5.17
N ILE A 254 9.82 13.00 4.13
CA ILE A 254 9.30 13.66 2.93
C ILE A 254 8.23 12.78 2.26
N GLY A 255 8.49 11.46 2.17
CA GLY A 255 7.53 10.48 1.64
C GLY A 255 6.24 10.42 2.46
N TRP A 256 6.33 10.36 3.79
CA TRP A 256 5.17 10.37 4.69
C TRP A 256 4.34 11.66 4.64
N ARG A 257 4.96 12.80 4.28
CA ARG A 257 4.29 14.07 4.02
C ARG A 257 3.54 14.09 2.68
N GLY A 258 3.84 13.16 1.78
CA GLY A 258 3.23 13.03 0.46
C GLY A 258 4.00 13.70 -0.67
N GLU A 259 5.20 14.23 -0.39
CA GLU A 259 6.10 14.80 -1.41
C GLU A 259 6.88 13.71 -2.12
N LEU A 260 6.17 12.81 -2.79
CA LEU A 260 6.70 11.56 -3.33
C LEU A 260 7.88 11.79 -4.30
N ASP A 261 7.78 12.78 -5.20
CA ASP A 261 8.84 13.08 -6.18
C ASP A 261 10.13 13.61 -5.53
N ARG A 262 10.00 14.35 -4.41
CA ARG A 262 11.17 14.83 -3.64
C ARG A 262 11.77 13.69 -2.81
N SER A 263 10.92 12.83 -2.25
CA SER A 263 11.34 11.63 -1.54
C SER A 263 12.11 10.67 -2.46
N GLU A 264 11.58 10.41 -3.67
CA GLU A 264 12.23 9.60 -4.69
C GLU A 264 13.62 10.15 -5.05
N ARG A 265 13.74 11.45 -5.33
CA ARG A 265 15.04 12.08 -5.60
C ARG A 265 16.02 11.92 -4.43
N THR A 266 15.53 12.05 -3.20
CA THR A 266 16.38 11.91 -2.00
C THR A 266 16.84 10.46 -1.81
N TRP A 267 15.97 9.46 -2.05
CA TRP A 267 16.37 8.04 -2.03
C TRP A 267 17.37 7.71 -3.13
N ARG A 268 17.15 8.20 -4.36
CA ARG A 268 18.11 8.02 -5.46
C ARG A 268 19.47 8.64 -5.14
N HIS A 269 19.52 9.78 -4.47
CA HIS A 269 20.77 10.38 -4.03
C HIS A 269 21.54 9.51 -3.01
N VAL A 270 20.84 8.83 -2.10
CA VAL A 270 21.48 7.83 -1.21
C VAL A 270 22.09 6.69 -2.06
N LEU A 271 21.36 6.23 -3.07
CA LEU A 271 21.80 5.16 -3.98
C LEU A 271 22.92 5.57 -4.94
N GLU A 272 23.20 6.87 -5.13
CA GLU A 272 24.39 7.33 -5.86
C GLU A 272 25.68 6.98 -5.10
N THR A 273 25.62 6.97 -3.76
CA THR A 273 26.76 6.64 -2.90
C THR A 273 26.88 5.13 -2.66
N ASP A 274 25.75 4.46 -2.37
CA ASP A 274 25.68 3.00 -2.26
C ASP A 274 24.52 2.45 -3.11
N PRO A 275 24.79 2.02 -4.36
CA PRO A 275 23.76 1.52 -5.27
C PRO A 275 23.04 0.25 -4.80
N ARG A 276 23.56 -0.45 -3.79
CA ARG A 276 23.02 -1.73 -3.30
C ARG A 276 22.53 -1.67 -1.87
N ASP A 277 22.39 -0.47 -1.29
CA ASP A 277 21.85 -0.29 0.05
C ASP A 277 20.41 -0.83 0.13
N PRO A 278 20.16 -1.92 0.91
CA PRO A 278 18.85 -2.56 0.94
C PRO A 278 17.77 -1.68 1.58
N GLU A 279 18.14 -0.81 2.52
CA GLU A 279 17.19 0.12 3.15
C GLU A 279 16.78 1.21 2.16
N ALA A 280 17.75 1.77 1.41
CA ALA A 280 17.46 2.81 0.43
C ALA A 280 16.65 2.28 -0.75
N LEU A 281 16.96 1.08 -1.26
CA LEU A 281 16.17 0.41 -2.29
C LEU A 281 14.74 0.12 -1.84
N THR A 282 14.56 -0.34 -0.59
CA THR A 282 13.23 -0.59 -0.03
C THR A 282 12.44 0.70 0.21
N GLY A 283 13.11 1.76 0.69
CA GLY A 283 12.52 3.09 0.85
C GLY A 283 12.10 3.70 -0.49
N LEU A 284 12.93 3.58 -1.53
CA LEU A 284 12.59 3.97 -2.89
C LEU A 284 11.38 3.18 -3.41
N ALA A 285 11.39 1.86 -3.25
CA ALA A 285 10.28 1.01 -3.68
C ALA A 285 8.95 1.39 -3.01
N GLN A 286 8.98 1.72 -1.71
CA GLN A 286 7.80 2.17 -0.99
C GLN A 286 7.20 3.45 -1.59
N VAL A 287 8.06 4.41 -1.95
CA VAL A 287 7.65 5.67 -2.58
C VAL A 287 7.12 5.44 -3.99
N LEU A 288 7.80 4.60 -4.78
CA LEU A 288 7.35 4.20 -6.11
C LEU A 288 5.98 3.52 -6.07
N SER A 289 5.76 2.67 -5.06
CA SER A 289 4.46 2.03 -4.82
C SER A 289 3.37 3.06 -4.51
N TRP A 290 3.64 4.05 -3.66
CA TRP A 290 2.69 5.16 -3.40
C TRP A 290 2.44 6.05 -4.62
N GLN A 291 3.39 6.16 -5.54
CA GLN A 291 3.21 6.82 -6.85
C GLN A 291 2.42 5.94 -7.85
N GLY A 292 2.04 4.71 -7.49
CA GLY A 292 1.38 3.75 -8.37
C GLY A 292 2.32 3.07 -9.38
N ARG A 293 3.63 3.28 -9.25
CA ARG A 293 4.67 2.71 -10.11
C ARG A 293 5.11 1.34 -9.57
N GLN A 294 4.15 0.43 -9.45
CA GLN A 294 4.38 -0.90 -8.84
C GLN A 294 5.47 -1.71 -9.54
N TYR A 295 5.64 -1.54 -10.86
CA TYR A 295 6.71 -2.18 -11.63
C TYR A 295 8.10 -1.74 -11.19
N ASP A 296 8.31 -0.43 -11.04
CA ASP A 296 9.59 0.11 -10.61
C ASP A 296 9.84 -0.26 -9.13
N ALA A 297 8.78 -0.32 -8.31
CA ALA A 297 8.86 -0.77 -6.93
C ALA A 297 9.30 -2.23 -6.80
N GLU A 298 8.72 -3.14 -7.59
CA GLU A 298 9.10 -4.56 -7.63
C GLU A 298 10.58 -4.72 -7.99
N ALA A 299 11.04 -4.05 -9.06
CA ALA A 299 12.43 -4.13 -9.51
C ALA A 299 13.43 -3.66 -8.42
N ALA A 300 13.11 -2.56 -7.71
CA ALA A 300 13.95 -2.09 -6.61
C ALA A 300 13.99 -3.07 -5.43
N LEU A 301 12.88 -3.73 -5.11
CA LEU A 301 12.79 -4.72 -4.03
C LEU A 301 13.53 -6.02 -4.38
N GLU A 302 13.44 -6.46 -5.64
CA GLU A 302 14.22 -7.61 -6.11
C GLU A 302 15.71 -7.33 -6.01
N LEU A 303 16.17 -6.13 -6.37
CA LEU A 303 17.56 -5.73 -6.20
C LEU A 303 17.99 -5.68 -4.72
N ALA A 304 17.11 -5.21 -3.83
CA ALA A 304 17.35 -5.20 -2.39
C ALA A 304 17.55 -6.63 -1.85
N LEU A 305 16.70 -7.57 -2.28
CA LEU A 305 16.76 -8.97 -1.87
C LEU A 305 17.89 -9.77 -2.54
N GLN A 306 18.33 -9.37 -3.73
CA GLN A 306 19.56 -9.91 -4.32
C GLN A 306 20.80 -9.55 -3.48
N THR A 307 20.82 -8.34 -2.90
CA THR A 307 21.93 -7.89 -2.06
C THR A 307 21.84 -8.48 -0.65
N ASN A 308 20.64 -8.48 -0.04
CA ASN A 308 20.39 -9.07 1.26
C ASN A 308 19.11 -9.92 1.25
N PRO A 309 19.21 -11.24 1.00
CA PRO A 309 18.06 -12.13 0.96
C PRO A 309 17.26 -12.22 2.27
N SER A 310 17.89 -11.84 3.40
CA SER A 310 17.27 -11.88 4.73
C SER A 310 16.57 -10.57 5.13
N TYR A 311 16.61 -9.53 4.27
CA TYR A 311 16.03 -8.23 4.58
C TYR A 311 14.50 -8.29 4.62
N GLY A 312 13.97 -8.41 5.85
CA GLY A 312 12.56 -8.71 6.12
C GLY A 312 11.59 -7.67 5.55
N ASP A 313 11.96 -6.39 5.64
CA ASP A 313 11.14 -5.27 5.16
C ASP A 313 10.94 -5.33 3.64
N ALA A 314 12.01 -5.52 2.86
CA ALA A 314 11.92 -5.70 1.41
C ALA A 314 11.05 -6.90 1.05
N ARG A 315 11.24 -8.03 1.71
CA ARG A 315 10.46 -9.25 1.45
C ARG A 315 8.98 -9.06 1.75
N THR A 316 8.66 -8.33 2.81
CA THR A 316 7.27 -8.04 3.20
C THR A 316 6.64 -7.09 2.20
N LEU A 317 7.32 -6.00 1.86
CA LEU A 317 6.84 -5.02 0.88
C LEU A 317 6.69 -5.65 -0.52
N LEU A 318 7.61 -6.53 -0.94
CA LEU A 318 7.54 -7.22 -2.22
C LEU A 318 6.27 -8.07 -2.33
N ARG A 319 5.84 -8.74 -1.25
CA ARG A 319 4.58 -9.50 -1.25
C ARG A 319 3.37 -8.60 -1.49
N TRP A 320 3.36 -7.40 -0.90
CA TRP A 320 2.28 -6.43 -1.10
C TRP A 320 2.29 -5.87 -2.52
N VAL A 321 3.44 -5.45 -3.02
CA VAL A 321 3.60 -4.97 -4.40
C VAL A 321 3.21 -6.05 -5.41
N GLN A 322 3.63 -7.30 -5.19
CA GLN A 322 3.24 -8.42 -6.04
C GLN A 322 1.75 -8.77 -5.95
N ALA A 323 1.12 -8.57 -4.79
CA ALA A 323 -0.33 -8.77 -4.66
C ALA A 323 -1.10 -7.78 -5.54
N ASP A 324 -0.66 -6.52 -5.60
CA ASP A 324 -1.23 -5.49 -6.49
C ASP A 324 -1.00 -5.80 -7.98
N LEU A 325 0.05 -6.55 -8.30
CA LEU A 325 0.42 -6.92 -9.67
C LEU A 325 -0.21 -8.25 -10.14
N ARG A 326 -0.90 -8.99 -9.27
CA ARG A 326 -1.57 -10.25 -9.64
C ARG A 326 -2.78 -10.00 -10.53
N PRO A 327 -3.17 -10.99 -11.36
CA PRO A 327 -4.45 -10.93 -12.06
C PRO A 327 -5.59 -10.69 -11.07
N SER A 328 -6.46 -9.74 -11.38
CA SER A 328 -7.58 -9.35 -10.52
C SER A 328 -8.88 -9.34 -11.30
N ILE A 329 -9.97 -9.69 -10.61
CA ILE A 329 -11.34 -9.52 -11.08
C ILE A 329 -12.04 -8.60 -10.09
N THR A 330 -12.55 -7.46 -10.58
CA THR A 330 -13.38 -6.54 -9.81
C THR A 330 -14.81 -6.66 -10.28
N LEU A 331 -15.73 -6.90 -9.36
CA LEU A 331 -17.17 -6.94 -9.63
C LEU A 331 -17.82 -5.69 -9.01
N THR A 332 -18.57 -4.94 -9.81
CA THR A 332 -19.29 -3.75 -9.34
C THR A 332 -20.77 -3.89 -9.66
N GLY A 333 -21.63 -3.59 -8.69
CA GLY A 333 -23.07 -3.44 -8.87
C GLY A 333 -23.51 -2.04 -8.48
N LEU A 334 -24.30 -1.39 -9.33
CA LEU A 334 -24.83 -0.05 -9.10
C LEU A 334 -26.33 -0.01 -9.45
N GLY A 335 -27.15 0.49 -8.52
CA GLY A 335 -28.55 0.82 -8.78
C GLY A 335 -28.74 2.34 -8.81
N ILE A 336 -29.44 2.83 -9.83
CA ILE A 336 -29.81 4.24 -10.01
C ILE A 336 -31.33 4.30 -10.10
N ASN A 337 -31.92 5.24 -9.37
CA ASN A 337 -33.35 5.56 -9.45
C ASN A 337 -33.50 7.07 -9.27
N ASP A 338 -34.27 7.70 -10.14
CA ASP A 338 -34.58 9.13 -10.07
C ASP A 338 -36.08 9.37 -9.77
N LYS A 339 -36.46 10.64 -9.71
CA LYS A 339 -37.79 11.10 -9.27
C LYS A 339 -38.90 10.74 -10.27
N ASP A 340 -38.54 10.57 -11.54
CA ASP A 340 -39.42 10.20 -12.65
C ASP A 340 -39.43 8.69 -12.91
N ASN A 341 -38.96 7.87 -11.95
CA ASN A 341 -38.95 6.41 -12.01
C ASN A 341 -38.13 5.83 -13.16
N ASN A 342 -37.15 6.56 -13.68
CA ASN A 342 -36.13 5.98 -14.52
C ASN A 342 -35.13 5.22 -13.63
N ARG A 343 -35.22 3.89 -13.74
CA ARG A 343 -34.43 2.94 -12.96
C ARG A 343 -33.36 2.34 -13.85
N SER A 344 -32.15 2.22 -13.34
CA SER A 344 -31.06 1.52 -14.03
C SER A 344 -30.25 0.70 -13.04
N THR A 345 -30.06 -0.57 -13.35
CA THR A 345 -29.12 -1.45 -12.65
C THR A 345 -27.96 -1.78 -13.57
N VAL A 346 -26.75 -1.55 -13.09
CA VAL A 346 -25.50 -1.80 -13.80
C VAL A 346 -24.70 -2.86 -13.05
N PHE A 347 -24.26 -3.87 -13.78
CA PHE A 347 -23.29 -4.86 -13.31
C PHE A 347 -22.04 -4.76 -14.18
N MET A 348 -20.88 -4.66 -13.56
CA MET A 348 -19.59 -4.61 -14.24
C MET A 348 -18.69 -5.72 -13.72
N ALA A 349 -17.98 -6.37 -14.63
CA ALA A 349 -16.89 -7.28 -14.32
C ALA A 349 -15.64 -6.82 -15.06
N ASP A 350 -14.63 -6.40 -14.31
CA ASP A 350 -13.34 -5.94 -14.82
C ASP A 350 -12.29 -7.00 -14.51
N TYR A 351 -11.74 -7.64 -15.53
CA TYR A 351 -10.54 -8.46 -15.42
C TYR A 351 -9.32 -7.66 -15.86
N ALA A 352 -8.25 -7.70 -15.07
CA ALA A 352 -6.97 -7.09 -15.43
C ALA A 352 -5.83 -8.04 -15.08
N THR A 353 -4.83 -8.10 -15.96
CA THR A 353 -3.60 -8.87 -15.76
C THR A 353 -2.39 -8.14 -16.33
N ARG A 354 -1.22 -8.56 -15.88
CA ARG A 354 0.07 -8.05 -16.32
C ARG A 354 0.51 -8.71 -17.62
N THR A 355 1.19 -7.93 -18.45
CA THR A 355 2.02 -8.45 -19.54
C THR A 355 3.50 -8.15 -19.29
N LEU A 356 4.35 -8.67 -20.16
CA LEU A 356 5.72 -8.19 -20.29
C LEU A 356 5.70 -6.68 -20.64
N TRP A 357 6.72 -5.92 -20.19
CA TRP A 357 6.97 -4.50 -20.50
C TRP A 357 6.11 -3.42 -19.81
N ASN A 358 5.79 -3.59 -18.52
CA ASN A 358 5.05 -2.58 -17.73
C ASN A 358 3.67 -2.20 -18.32
N ALA A 359 3.02 -3.16 -18.98
CA ALA A 359 1.66 -3.00 -19.46
C ALA A 359 0.67 -3.86 -18.65
N THR A 360 -0.53 -3.31 -18.48
CA THR A 360 -1.71 -4.00 -17.98
C THR A 360 -2.65 -4.21 -19.16
N ILE A 361 -3.10 -5.43 -19.38
CA ILE A 361 -4.19 -5.73 -20.30
C ILE A 361 -5.40 -6.21 -19.52
N GLY A 362 -6.58 -6.04 -20.08
CA GLY A 362 -7.79 -6.48 -19.41
C GLY A 362 -8.98 -6.56 -20.32
N ALA A 363 -10.05 -7.12 -19.74
CA ALA A 363 -11.35 -7.23 -20.35
C ALA A 363 -12.39 -6.66 -19.39
N ARG A 364 -13.38 -5.96 -19.93
CA ARG A 364 -14.52 -5.45 -19.19
C ARG A 364 -15.80 -5.97 -19.81
N TYR A 365 -16.68 -6.48 -18.95
CA TYR A 365 -18.08 -6.67 -19.28
C TYR A 365 -18.93 -5.67 -18.50
N THR A 366 -19.90 -5.05 -19.15
CA THR A 366 -20.90 -4.18 -18.52
C THR A 366 -22.28 -4.57 -18.99
N GLY A 367 -23.11 -5.04 -18.06
CA GLY A 367 -24.52 -5.29 -18.29
C GLY A 367 -25.35 -4.21 -17.61
N ARG A 368 -26.19 -3.52 -18.37
CA ARG A 368 -27.14 -2.53 -17.85
C ARG A 368 -28.56 -2.95 -18.20
N MET A 369 -29.43 -2.89 -17.20
CA MET A 369 -30.88 -3.00 -17.36
C MET A 369 -31.47 -1.66 -16.95
N ALA A 370 -32.24 -1.03 -17.83
CA ALA A 370 -32.88 0.24 -17.56
C ALA A 370 -34.36 0.20 -17.90
N ASN A 371 -35.18 0.80 -17.05
CA ASN A 371 -36.62 0.79 -17.13
C ASN A 371 -37.14 2.22 -16.96
N PHE A 372 -38.01 2.66 -17.86
CA PHE A 372 -38.71 3.95 -17.76
C PHE A 372 -40.13 3.82 -18.33
N ALA A 373 -41.15 4.07 -17.50
CA ALA A 373 -42.54 3.80 -17.84
C ALA A 373 -42.74 2.34 -18.35
N ALA A 374 -43.22 2.15 -19.59
CA ALA A 374 -43.38 0.84 -20.23
C ALA A 374 -42.18 0.41 -21.08
N ILE A 375 -41.07 1.17 -21.02
CA ILE A 375 -39.86 0.93 -21.82
C ILE A 375 -38.87 0.14 -20.99
N ASP A 376 -38.61 -1.07 -21.45
CA ASP A 376 -37.54 -1.92 -20.92
C ASP A 376 -36.42 -1.99 -21.94
N SER A 377 -35.22 -1.61 -21.49
CA SER A 377 -34.04 -1.54 -22.32
C SER A 377 -32.86 -2.20 -21.62
N ARG A 378 -32.01 -2.84 -22.41
CA ARG A 378 -30.81 -3.54 -21.94
C ARG A 378 -29.63 -3.17 -22.82
N SER A 379 -28.48 -2.95 -22.19
CA SER A 379 -27.18 -2.74 -22.83
C SER A 379 -26.21 -3.81 -22.32
N ASP A 380 -25.62 -4.58 -23.22
CA ASP A 380 -24.57 -5.55 -22.91
C ASP A 380 -23.31 -5.16 -23.67
N ALA A 381 -22.31 -4.66 -22.95
CA ALA A 381 -21.03 -4.21 -23.50
C ALA A 381 -19.89 -5.16 -23.11
N GLY A 382 -19.03 -5.47 -24.07
CA GLY A 382 -17.75 -6.14 -23.85
C GLY A 382 -16.63 -5.32 -24.47
N SER A 383 -15.57 -5.06 -23.71
CA SER A 383 -14.37 -4.35 -24.20
C SER A 383 -13.08 -5.02 -23.76
N LEU A 384 -12.03 -4.81 -24.53
CA LEU A 384 -10.65 -5.10 -24.18
C LEU A 384 -9.91 -3.77 -24.03
N PHE A 385 -9.00 -3.71 -23.06
CA PHE A 385 -8.16 -2.54 -22.87
C PHE A 385 -6.69 -2.93 -22.66
N ALA A 386 -5.83 -2.00 -23.02
CA ALA A 386 -4.41 -2.03 -22.71
C ALA A 386 -4.02 -0.68 -22.10
N ARG A 387 -3.19 -0.74 -21.05
CA ARG A 387 -2.66 0.42 -20.36
C ARG A 387 -1.17 0.24 -20.23
N TRP A 388 -0.42 1.21 -20.73
CA TRP A 388 1.04 1.18 -20.71
C TRP A 388 1.57 2.40 -19.96
N GLN A 389 2.53 2.16 -19.08
CA GLN A 389 3.27 3.19 -18.39
C GLN A 389 4.76 2.87 -18.53
N PRO A 390 5.54 3.71 -19.24
CA PRO A 390 6.97 3.53 -19.35
C PRO A 390 7.63 3.55 -17.97
N ALA A 391 8.66 2.73 -17.79
CA ALA A 391 9.48 2.75 -16.58
C ALA A 391 10.04 4.16 -16.34
N SER A 392 10.06 4.61 -15.09
CA SER A 392 10.53 5.97 -14.75
C SER A 392 9.76 7.13 -15.38
N SER A 393 8.54 6.90 -15.86
CA SER A 393 7.65 7.96 -16.35
C SER A 393 6.37 8.04 -15.54
N SER A 394 5.91 9.27 -15.29
CA SER A 394 4.57 9.56 -14.77
C SER A 394 3.49 9.45 -15.85
N TRP A 395 3.88 9.40 -17.13
CA TRP A 395 2.96 9.36 -18.25
C TRP A 395 2.42 7.96 -18.48
N GLN A 396 1.13 7.89 -18.76
CA GLN A 396 0.40 6.66 -19.02
C GLN A 396 -0.48 6.83 -20.25
N VAL A 397 -0.50 5.80 -21.09
CA VAL A 397 -1.40 5.67 -22.24
C VAL A 397 -2.36 4.52 -21.97
N ARG A 398 -3.65 4.73 -22.24
CA ARG A 398 -4.67 3.68 -22.19
C ARG A 398 -5.49 3.70 -23.46
N ALA A 399 -5.60 2.53 -24.10
CA ALA A 399 -6.47 2.28 -25.23
C ALA A 399 -7.52 1.23 -24.84
N GLU A 400 -8.74 1.40 -25.30
CA GLU A 400 -9.85 0.48 -25.07
C GLU A 400 -10.67 0.36 -26.36
N GLY A 401 -11.14 -0.84 -26.67
CA GLY A 401 -11.97 -1.13 -27.83
C GLY A 401 -12.97 -2.22 -27.50
N GLY A 402 -14.20 -2.07 -27.99
CA GLY A 402 -15.27 -2.98 -27.62
C GLY A 402 -16.48 -2.92 -28.51
N VAL A 403 -17.50 -3.67 -28.11
CA VAL A 403 -18.79 -3.75 -28.76
C VAL A 403 -19.89 -3.77 -27.71
N THR A 404 -20.98 -3.08 -28.02
CA THR A 404 -22.16 -2.99 -27.17
C THR A 404 -23.39 -3.42 -27.94
N ARG A 405 -24.19 -4.29 -27.35
CA ARG A 405 -25.49 -4.71 -27.88
C ARG A 405 -26.59 -4.07 -27.06
N HIS A 406 -27.45 -3.29 -27.70
CA HIS A 406 -28.68 -2.79 -27.12
C HIS A 406 -29.85 -3.69 -27.51
N SER A 407 -30.80 -3.86 -26.59
CA SER A 407 -32.13 -4.43 -26.88
C SER A 407 -33.21 -3.66 -26.15
N THR A 408 -34.36 -3.44 -26.78
CA THR A 408 -35.45 -2.65 -26.20
C THR A 408 -36.83 -3.19 -26.59
N THR A 409 -37.86 -2.87 -25.78
CA THR A 409 -39.28 -3.08 -26.10
C THR A 409 -39.94 -1.87 -26.80
N PHE A 410 -39.23 -0.74 -26.92
CA PHE A 410 -39.80 0.56 -27.33
C PHE A 410 -40.17 0.70 -28.82
N ILE A 411 -39.19 0.56 -29.72
CA ILE A 411 -39.40 0.83 -31.16
C ILE A 411 -40.13 -0.34 -31.83
N ALA A 412 -39.66 -1.54 -31.54
CA ALA A 412 -40.28 -2.80 -31.90
C ALA A 412 -39.92 -3.80 -30.80
N PRO A 413 -40.83 -4.72 -30.42
CA PRO A 413 -40.53 -5.71 -29.39
C PRO A 413 -39.27 -6.49 -29.75
N ASN A 414 -38.23 -6.38 -28.91
CA ASN A 414 -36.93 -7.03 -29.08
C ASN A 414 -36.04 -6.50 -30.21
N ALA A 415 -36.19 -5.23 -30.61
CA ALA A 415 -35.25 -4.59 -31.52
C ALA A 415 -33.83 -4.62 -30.95
N LYS A 416 -32.85 -5.07 -31.75
CA LYS A 416 -31.43 -5.18 -31.35
C LYS A 416 -30.55 -4.26 -32.19
N ARG A 417 -29.60 -3.57 -31.55
CA ARG A 417 -28.59 -2.73 -32.22
C ARG A 417 -27.21 -3.07 -31.67
N THR A 418 -26.20 -3.15 -32.54
CA THR A 418 -24.80 -3.33 -32.14
C THR A 418 -24.02 -2.06 -32.44
N ILE A 419 -23.22 -1.61 -31.48
CA ILE A 419 -22.46 -0.36 -31.53
C ILE A 419 -21.00 -0.69 -31.19
N GLY A 420 -20.06 -0.36 -32.07
CA GLY A 420 -18.63 -0.44 -31.75
C GLY A 420 -18.22 0.70 -30.81
N SER A 421 -17.32 0.44 -29.87
CA SER A 421 -16.80 1.44 -28.95
C SER A 421 -15.29 1.49 -29.01
N GLY A 422 -14.72 2.65 -28.70
CA GLY A 422 -13.28 2.85 -28.65
C GLY A 422 -12.93 4.07 -27.83
N ALA A 423 -11.84 3.99 -27.07
CA ALA A 423 -11.33 5.11 -26.30
C ALA A 423 -9.80 5.11 -26.29
N LEU A 424 -9.23 6.30 -26.30
CA LEU A 424 -7.80 6.54 -26.11
C LEU A 424 -7.63 7.65 -25.09
N SER A 425 -6.71 7.47 -24.16
CA SER A 425 -6.37 8.46 -23.15
C SER A 425 -4.87 8.50 -22.88
N VAL A 426 -4.38 9.69 -22.60
CA VAL A 426 -3.00 9.96 -22.18
C VAL A 426 -3.06 10.86 -20.96
N SER A 427 -2.35 10.52 -19.90
CA SER A 427 -2.26 11.38 -18.71
C SER A 427 -0.90 11.27 -18.05
N GLY A 428 -0.47 12.28 -17.32
CA GLY A 428 0.82 12.28 -16.63
C GLY A 428 1.05 13.55 -15.83
N ASN A 429 2.21 13.64 -15.19
CA ASN A 429 2.60 14.82 -14.42
C ASN A 429 3.46 15.76 -15.26
N VAL A 430 3.20 17.05 -15.15
CA VAL A 430 4.00 18.15 -15.66
C VAL A 430 4.61 18.87 -14.45
N GLY A 431 5.85 18.53 -14.13
CA GLY A 431 6.46 18.97 -12.87
C GLY A 431 5.84 18.29 -11.64
N PRO A 432 6.12 18.79 -10.42
CA PRO A 432 5.81 18.09 -9.18
C PRO A 432 4.36 18.26 -8.69
N SER A 433 3.62 19.24 -9.20
CA SER A 433 2.32 19.63 -8.66
C SER A 433 1.18 19.55 -9.65
N LEU A 434 1.44 19.47 -10.96
CA LEU A 434 0.42 19.50 -12.00
C LEU A 434 0.30 18.14 -12.67
N ARG A 435 -0.90 17.57 -12.65
CA ARG A 435 -1.30 16.44 -13.47
C ARG A 435 -2.18 16.92 -14.61
N VAL A 436 -1.98 16.38 -15.80
CA VAL A 436 -2.81 16.65 -16.97
C VAL A 436 -3.29 15.37 -17.62
N GLY A 437 -4.45 15.44 -18.26
CA GLY A 437 -5.08 14.34 -18.98
C GLY A 437 -5.73 14.82 -20.27
N PHE A 438 -5.66 13.98 -21.29
CA PHE A 438 -6.39 14.15 -22.54
C PHE A 438 -6.98 12.81 -22.97
N SER A 439 -8.21 12.82 -23.46
CA SER A 439 -8.87 11.62 -23.94
C SER A 439 -9.85 11.90 -25.08
N GLY A 440 -9.98 10.89 -25.94
CA GLY A 440 -11.00 10.83 -26.98
C GLY A 440 -11.72 9.49 -26.88
N ALA A 441 -13.05 9.50 -26.95
CA ALA A 441 -13.84 8.27 -26.83
C ALA A 441 -15.08 8.28 -27.71
N ARG A 442 -15.42 7.13 -28.28
CA ARG A 442 -16.70 6.84 -28.94
C ARG A 442 -17.39 5.76 -28.12
N LEU A 443 -18.45 6.12 -27.41
CA LEU A 443 -19.12 5.23 -26.46
C LEU A 443 -20.64 5.22 -26.72
N PRO A 444 -21.35 4.11 -26.44
CA PRO A 444 -22.80 4.16 -26.33
C PRO A 444 -23.16 5.11 -25.18
N PHE A 445 -24.05 6.07 -25.41
CA PHE A 445 -24.59 6.89 -24.35
C PHE A 445 -25.85 6.19 -23.83
N ASP A 446 -25.69 5.31 -22.85
CA ASP A 446 -26.66 4.28 -22.50
C ASP A 446 -27.23 4.40 -21.08
N GLU A 447 -27.19 5.61 -20.49
CA GLU A 447 -27.50 5.81 -19.08
C GLU A 447 -28.96 5.57 -18.68
N THR A 448 -29.90 5.70 -19.63
CA THR A 448 -31.34 5.57 -19.40
C THR A 448 -31.99 4.62 -20.41
N ALA A 449 -33.22 4.17 -20.12
CA ALA A 449 -33.93 3.24 -20.99
C ALA A 449 -34.19 3.81 -22.39
N LEU A 450 -34.53 5.11 -22.48
CA LEU A 450 -34.75 5.83 -23.73
C LEU A 450 -33.47 6.02 -24.54
N LEU A 451 -32.35 6.33 -23.87
CA LEU A 451 -31.05 6.46 -24.50
C LEU A 451 -30.59 5.16 -25.18
N ILE A 452 -30.75 4.03 -24.48
CA ILE A 452 -30.49 2.69 -25.03
C ILE A 452 -31.40 2.41 -26.24
N ALA A 453 -32.70 2.70 -26.10
CA ALA A 453 -33.71 2.41 -27.12
C ALA A 453 -33.46 3.20 -28.41
N ASN A 454 -33.15 4.49 -28.27
CA ASN A 454 -32.78 5.34 -29.41
C ASN A 454 -31.41 4.96 -29.97
N GLY A 455 -30.53 4.40 -29.14
CA GLY A 455 -29.19 3.96 -29.48
C GLY A 455 -28.25 5.14 -29.74
N VAL A 456 -28.31 6.11 -28.84
CA VAL A 456 -27.50 7.34 -28.85
C VAL A 456 -26.04 6.98 -28.57
N ILE A 457 -25.13 7.66 -29.27
CA ILE A 457 -23.68 7.46 -29.21
C ILE A 457 -23.04 8.80 -28.87
N SER A 458 -22.10 8.80 -27.92
CA SER A 458 -21.25 9.95 -27.64
C SER A 458 -19.90 9.82 -28.35
N LEU A 459 -19.45 10.92 -28.93
CA LEU A 459 -18.07 11.12 -29.34
C LEU A 459 -17.50 12.26 -28.50
N ASP A 460 -16.70 11.89 -27.51
CA ASP A 460 -16.16 12.75 -26.48
C ASP A 460 -14.72 13.13 -26.79
N ILE A 461 -14.39 14.41 -26.66
CA ILE A 461 -13.01 14.92 -26.54
C ILE A 461 -12.94 15.65 -25.21
N THR A 462 -12.03 15.23 -24.34
CA THR A 462 -11.92 15.73 -22.96
C THR A 462 -10.47 16.07 -22.63
N GLY A 463 -10.27 17.22 -21.98
CA GLY A 463 -9.02 17.58 -21.32
C GLY A 463 -9.27 17.89 -19.84
N ASP A 464 -8.36 17.44 -18.98
CA ASP A 464 -8.41 17.68 -17.54
C ASP A 464 -7.04 18.05 -16.97
N ALA A 465 -7.07 18.76 -15.85
CA ALA A 465 -5.89 19.14 -15.10
C ALA A 465 -6.18 19.15 -13.59
N ALA A 466 -5.18 18.78 -12.80
CA ALA A 466 -5.22 18.86 -11.35
C ALA A 466 -3.91 19.41 -10.80
N ILE A 467 -3.99 20.47 -10.00
CA ILE A 467 -2.85 21.10 -9.35
C ILE A 467 -2.90 20.93 -7.83
N ALA A 468 -1.82 20.42 -7.26
CA ALA A 468 -1.61 20.39 -5.82
C ALA A 468 -1.25 21.79 -5.32
N LEU A 469 -1.97 22.24 -4.28
CA LEU A 469 -1.81 23.54 -3.64
C LEU A 469 -1.31 23.35 -2.20
N PRO A 470 -0.74 24.40 -1.57
CA PRO A 470 -0.37 24.37 -0.16
C PRO A 470 -1.53 23.98 0.76
N ALA A 471 -1.22 23.61 2.01
CA ALA A 471 -2.21 23.23 3.03
C ALA A 471 -3.16 22.08 2.62
N ARG A 472 -2.63 21.11 1.86
CA ARG A 472 -3.35 19.89 1.41
C ARG A 472 -4.56 20.17 0.51
N PHE A 473 -4.53 21.29 -0.21
CA PHE A 473 -5.54 21.60 -1.22
C PHE A 473 -5.18 21.00 -2.58
N THR A 474 -6.19 20.70 -3.39
CA THR A 474 -6.03 20.34 -4.79
C THR A 474 -7.12 21.05 -5.58
N LEU A 475 -6.72 21.80 -6.60
CA LEU A 475 -7.65 22.38 -7.57
C LEU A 475 -7.62 21.52 -8.83
N SER A 476 -8.76 21.01 -9.26
CA SER A 476 -8.89 20.27 -10.51
C SER A 476 -9.97 20.87 -11.38
N GLY A 477 -9.78 20.81 -12.69
CA GLY A 477 -10.79 21.22 -13.65
C GLY A 477 -10.67 20.47 -14.95
N GLY A 478 -11.71 20.56 -15.77
CA GLY A 478 -11.76 19.91 -17.06
C GLY A 478 -12.71 20.61 -18.01
N ALA A 479 -12.52 20.31 -19.29
CA ALA A 479 -13.38 20.76 -20.37
C ALA A 479 -13.61 19.60 -21.35
N SER A 480 -14.82 19.48 -21.88
CA SER A 480 -15.12 18.51 -22.92
C SER A 480 -16.09 19.04 -23.97
N ARG A 481 -15.93 18.51 -25.19
CA ARG A 481 -16.91 18.60 -26.28
C ARG A 481 -17.38 17.20 -26.60
N THR A 482 -18.68 16.98 -26.49
CA THR A 482 -19.34 15.71 -26.84
C THR A 482 -20.23 15.94 -28.05
N ARG A 483 -20.04 15.19 -29.14
CA ARG A 483 -21.03 15.07 -30.20
C ARG A 483 -21.94 13.87 -29.92
N LEU A 484 -23.24 14.08 -29.96
CA LEU A 484 -24.25 13.06 -29.72
C LEU A 484 -24.95 12.72 -31.04
N THR A 485 -24.90 11.46 -31.43
CA THR A 485 -25.51 10.94 -32.67
C THR A 485 -26.38 9.72 -32.39
N GLY A 486 -27.21 9.30 -33.34
CA GLY A 486 -28.02 8.09 -33.18
C GLY A 486 -29.30 8.26 -32.37
N GLY A 487 -29.90 9.45 -32.36
CA GLY A 487 -31.26 9.73 -31.87
C GLY A 487 -32.16 10.32 -32.97
N THR A 488 -33.21 11.06 -32.60
CA THR A 488 -34.07 11.79 -33.55
C THR A 488 -33.34 12.93 -34.26
N ARG A 489 -32.28 13.47 -33.65
CA ARG A 489 -31.41 14.50 -34.22
C ARG A 489 -30.01 14.47 -33.63
N GLU A 490 -29.03 14.97 -34.37
CA GLU A 490 -27.70 15.21 -33.83
C GLU A 490 -27.73 16.38 -32.84
N ASN A 491 -26.86 16.30 -31.83
CA ASN A 491 -26.67 17.37 -30.87
C ASN A 491 -25.20 17.41 -30.43
N ALA A 492 -24.82 18.45 -29.72
CA ALA A 492 -23.51 18.49 -29.10
C ALA A 492 -23.54 19.24 -27.77
N ARG A 493 -22.64 18.85 -26.88
CA ARG A 493 -22.56 19.32 -25.50
C ARG A 493 -21.16 19.85 -25.23
N ASN A 494 -21.10 21.08 -24.71
CA ASN A 494 -19.91 21.61 -24.05
C ASN A 494 -20.07 21.38 -22.55
N ALA A 495 -19.03 20.87 -21.89
CA ALA A 495 -19.01 20.74 -20.44
C ALA A 495 -17.72 21.32 -19.87
N TYR A 496 -17.85 21.99 -18.72
CA TYR A 496 -16.73 22.52 -17.95
C TYR A 496 -16.94 22.16 -16.49
N ASN A 497 -15.87 21.81 -15.79
CA ASN A 497 -15.92 21.56 -14.35
C ASN A 497 -14.72 22.16 -13.63
N SER A 498 -14.94 22.54 -12.38
CA SER A 498 -13.89 22.94 -11.45
C SER A 498 -14.22 22.42 -10.06
N ILE A 499 -13.23 21.89 -9.35
CA ILE A 499 -13.36 21.31 -8.02
C ILE A 499 -12.15 21.71 -7.20
N LEU A 500 -12.38 22.35 -6.06
CA LEU A 500 -11.40 22.56 -5.01
C LEU A 500 -11.61 21.50 -3.94
N ARG A 501 -10.59 20.66 -3.70
CA ARG A 501 -10.59 19.65 -2.65
C ARG A 501 -9.63 20.04 -1.54
N TRP A 502 -10.07 19.91 -0.29
CA TRP A 502 -9.25 19.99 0.91
C TRP A 502 -9.15 18.62 1.55
N ASN A 503 -7.93 18.10 1.69
CA ASN A 503 -7.68 16.86 2.41
C ASN A 503 -7.33 17.19 3.87
N TYR A 504 -8.36 17.21 4.74
CA TYR A 504 -8.20 17.52 6.16
C TYR A 504 -7.18 16.57 6.82
N ASN A 505 -7.34 15.27 6.58
CA ASN A 505 -6.38 14.24 6.97
C ASN A 505 -6.39 13.08 5.97
N ARG A 506 -5.65 11.99 6.25
CA ARG A 506 -5.58 10.82 5.36
C ARG A 506 -6.93 10.11 5.14
N ASN A 507 -7.90 10.33 6.03
CA ASN A 507 -9.19 9.65 6.01
C ASN A 507 -10.32 10.53 5.48
N TRP A 508 -10.20 11.86 5.63
CA TRP A 508 -11.28 12.80 5.37
C TRP A 508 -10.87 13.89 4.39
N SER A 509 -11.73 14.11 3.39
CA SER A 509 -11.62 15.21 2.45
C SER A 509 -12.97 15.87 2.21
N LEU A 510 -12.95 17.18 1.98
CA LEU A 510 -14.07 17.99 1.54
C LEU A 510 -13.76 18.51 0.14
N ALA A 511 -14.73 18.53 -0.75
CA ALA A 511 -14.59 19.15 -2.06
C ALA A 511 -15.80 20.02 -2.38
N VAL A 512 -15.52 21.20 -2.93
CA VAL A 512 -16.51 22.15 -3.42
C VAL A 512 -16.19 22.42 -4.88
N GLY A 513 -17.20 22.42 -5.73
CA GLY A 513 -17.00 22.62 -7.15
C GLY A 513 -18.25 23.01 -7.89
N GLY A 514 -18.11 23.16 -9.19
CA GLY A 514 -19.22 23.40 -10.08
C GLY A 514 -19.00 22.77 -11.44
N ARG A 515 -20.12 22.43 -12.10
CA ARG A 515 -20.17 21.96 -13.48
C ARG A 515 -21.06 22.88 -14.29
N GLN A 516 -20.67 23.13 -15.53
CA GLN A 516 -21.47 23.85 -16.49
C GLN A 516 -21.63 23.00 -17.74
N TYR A 517 -22.86 22.90 -18.22
CA TYR A 517 -23.22 22.21 -19.44
C TYR A 517 -23.91 23.19 -20.39
N GLY A 518 -23.69 23.04 -21.68
CA GLY A 518 -24.44 23.73 -22.73
C GLY A 518 -24.64 22.83 -23.92
N TYR A 519 -25.88 22.74 -24.39
CA TYR A 519 -26.25 21.94 -25.55
C TYR A 519 -26.65 22.84 -26.72
N ASP A 520 -26.28 22.45 -27.93
CA ASP A 520 -26.58 23.22 -29.14
C ASP A 520 -28.10 23.30 -29.35
N THR A 521 -28.83 22.21 -29.06
CA THR A 521 -30.30 22.18 -29.09
C THR A 521 -30.90 21.42 -27.90
N SER A 522 -32.14 21.78 -27.50
CA SER A 522 -32.95 20.92 -26.61
C SER A 522 -33.18 19.57 -27.27
N SER A 523 -33.39 18.45 -26.57
CA SER A 523 -33.71 17.15 -27.22
C SER A 523 -34.77 16.39 -26.43
N THR A 524 -35.50 15.52 -27.14
CA THR A 524 -36.47 14.56 -26.59
C THR A 524 -35.93 13.13 -26.59
N ASP A 525 -34.65 12.93 -26.95
CA ASP A 525 -34.00 11.61 -27.04
C ASP A 525 -33.67 10.98 -25.67
N GLY A 526 -34.34 11.42 -24.60
CA GLY A 526 -34.23 10.83 -23.26
C GLY A 526 -33.03 11.30 -22.44
N TYR A 527 -32.37 12.40 -22.84
CA TYR A 527 -31.34 13.06 -22.02
C TYR A 527 -31.67 14.53 -21.77
N PHE A 528 -31.34 15.01 -20.57
CA PHE A 528 -31.51 16.40 -20.18
C PHE A 528 -30.56 17.30 -20.98
N ALA A 529 -31.11 18.08 -21.91
CA ALA A 529 -30.36 18.92 -22.85
C ALA A 529 -30.74 20.41 -22.76
N PRO A 530 -30.52 21.08 -21.62
CA PRO A 530 -30.79 22.50 -21.50
C PRO A 530 -29.80 23.31 -22.36
N ARG A 531 -30.22 24.46 -22.90
CA ARG A 531 -29.31 25.37 -23.63
C ARG A 531 -28.08 25.75 -22.79
N ARG A 532 -28.28 26.00 -21.49
CA ARG A 532 -27.21 26.17 -20.51
C ARG A 532 -27.69 25.70 -19.14
N TYR A 533 -26.83 25.04 -18.40
CA TYR A 533 -27.11 24.56 -17.04
C TYR A 533 -25.84 24.62 -16.20
N THR A 534 -25.98 25.01 -14.94
CA THR A 534 -24.88 25.08 -13.99
C THR A 534 -25.30 24.41 -12.69
N LEU A 535 -24.42 23.54 -12.19
CA LEU A 535 -24.60 22.77 -10.98
C LEU A 535 -23.47 23.09 -10.01
N GLY A 536 -23.80 23.49 -8.79
CA GLY A 536 -22.85 23.54 -7.67
C GLY A 536 -22.84 22.21 -6.94
N GLU A 537 -21.66 21.71 -6.60
CA GLU A 537 -21.48 20.42 -5.92
C GLU A 537 -20.66 20.62 -4.65
N VAL A 538 -21.11 20.02 -3.55
CA VAL A 538 -20.34 19.87 -2.32
C VAL A 538 -20.30 18.38 -2.00
N SER A 539 -19.11 17.84 -1.77
CA SER A 539 -18.93 16.42 -1.48
C SER A 539 -17.92 16.22 -0.35
N THR A 540 -18.19 15.25 0.51
CA THR A 540 -17.28 14.80 1.55
C THR A 540 -16.95 13.34 1.32
N ARG A 541 -15.67 12.97 1.44
CA ARG A 541 -15.24 11.57 1.42
C ARG A 541 -14.55 11.26 2.73
N GLY A 542 -15.06 10.25 3.43
CA GLY A 542 -14.50 9.69 4.66
C GLY A 542 -14.16 8.21 4.48
N ARG A 543 -13.01 7.79 5.00
CA ARG A 543 -12.68 6.37 5.18
C ARG A 543 -12.79 6.04 6.67
N VAL A 544 -13.66 5.11 7.01
CA VAL A 544 -13.83 4.60 8.38
C VAL A 544 -13.32 3.15 8.39
N GLY A 545 -12.21 2.91 9.09
CA GLY A 545 -11.56 1.60 9.16
C GLY A 545 -10.48 1.38 8.06
N GLY A 546 -9.32 0.88 8.50
CA GLY A 546 -8.19 0.53 7.64
C GLY A 546 -6.90 1.27 7.99
N ASN A 547 -6.29 0.92 9.13
CA ASN A 547 -4.83 0.95 9.23
C ASN A 547 -4.36 -0.42 8.76
N LEU A 548 -3.89 -0.50 7.52
CA LEU A 548 -2.97 -1.55 7.09
C LEU A 548 -1.79 -0.85 6.45
#